data_AF-A0A5Q3L8U0-F1
#
_entry.id   AF-A0A5Q3L8U0-F1
#
_cell.length_a   1.000
_cell.length_b   1.000
_cell.length_c   1.000
_cell.angle_alpha   90.00
_cell.angle_beta   90.00
_cell.angle_gamma   90.00
#
_symmetry.space_group_name_H-M   'P 1'
#
loop_
_entity.id
_entity.type
_entity.pdbx_description
1 polymer ?
#
loop_
_entity_poly.entity_id
_entity_poly.type
_entity_poly.pdbx_seq_one_letter_code
_entity_poly.pdbx_strand_id
1 'polypeptide(L)'
;MPMPPEYPKLLTAADWKDNMGLAYKMAKGKAGLSKSLRQAEQSYNKVDWKMFQPMDQCKTCMYAADYEAKKKEAITYHTVAVGTLYKIVGLIDGPCKIAIKEIKESRLIPKSTREHVAKIQAEVKKFQKRLERFLIQIDKDYTNYAASRLKSLNVAGGILKSYVSKFDAALKKMVKEASKEKEEAKKISVYDSFRTEYIRGFATSLPFFRKDSDFKPAVSWWKTAAQDSGNPKSGAELDKKAKELANQFKKLKVLVDTKLKA
;
A
#
# COMPACT_ATOMS: atom_id res chain seq x y z
N MET A 1 -2.14 2.42 9.04
CA MET A 1 -0.93 1.59 8.82
C MET A 1 0.11 2.01 9.85
N PRO A 2 0.86 1.09 10.45
CA PRO A 2 1.83 1.42 11.48
C PRO A 2 2.93 2.25 10.84
N MET A 3 3.17 3.42 11.41
CA MET A 3 4.33 4.21 11.02
C MET A 3 5.59 3.44 11.45
N PRO A 4 6.67 3.48 10.65
CA PRO A 4 7.97 2.97 11.07
C PRO A 4 8.32 3.54 12.46
N PRO A 5 8.82 2.70 13.39
CA PRO A 5 9.18 3.20 14.71
C PRO A 5 10.34 4.19 14.55
N GLU A 6 10.17 5.41 15.05
CA GLU A 6 11.20 6.45 15.01
C GLU A 6 12.46 5.98 15.77
N TYR A 7 13.64 6.21 15.18
CA TYR A 7 14.90 5.91 15.85
C TYR A 7 15.12 6.85 17.05
N PRO A 8 15.30 6.34 18.28
CA PRO A 8 15.42 7.20 19.45
C PRO A 8 16.70 8.03 19.41
N LYS A 9 16.60 9.34 19.66
CA LYS A 9 17.75 10.26 19.73
C LYS A 9 18.84 9.79 20.71
N LEU A 10 18.43 9.22 21.85
CA LEU A 10 19.34 8.66 22.87
C LEU A 10 20.19 7.49 22.35
N LEU A 11 19.79 6.85 21.25
CA LEU A 11 20.54 5.75 20.65
C LEU A 11 21.49 6.23 19.54
N THR A 12 21.59 7.54 19.31
CA THR A 12 22.50 8.11 18.30
C THR A 12 23.91 8.29 18.85
N ALA A 13 24.90 8.20 17.96
CA ALA A 13 26.28 8.51 18.33
C ALA A 13 26.52 10.00 18.60
N ALA A 14 25.65 10.86 18.08
CA ALA A 14 25.69 12.31 18.30
C ALA A 14 25.31 12.64 19.75
N ASP A 15 24.16 12.14 20.24
CA ASP A 15 23.72 12.32 21.62
C ASP A 15 24.78 11.84 22.62
N TRP A 16 25.37 10.67 22.36
CA TRP A 16 26.51 10.17 23.12
C TRP A 16 27.71 11.13 23.13
N LYS A 17 28.08 11.69 21.97
CA LYS A 17 29.24 12.58 21.86
C LYS A 17 29.01 13.87 22.67
N ASP A 18 27.81 14.42 22.61
CA ASP A 18 27.46 15.68 23.25
C ASP A 18 27.40 15.55 24.78
N ASN A 19 26.95 14.41 25.30
CA ASN A 19 26.79 14.17 26.74
C ASN A 19 28.04 13.62 27.45
N MET A 20 29.02 13.08 26.72
CA MET A 20 30.23 12.48 27.33
C MET A 20 31.44 13.42 27.37
N GLY A 21 31.41 14.51 26.59
CA GLY A 21 32.46 15.53 26.56
C GLY A 21 33.88 14.97 26.30
N LEU A 22 34.90 15.71 26.75
CA LEU A 22 36.30 15.28 26.72
C LEU A 22 36.66 14.33 27.89
N ALA A 23 35.91 14.39 29.00
CA ALA A 23 36.21 13.68 30.25
C ALA A 23 36.26 12.16 30.08
N TYR A 24 35.32 11.56 29.32
CA TYR A 24 35.33 10.12 29.09
C TYR A 24 36.49 9.65 28.19
N LYS A 25 36.90 10.48 27.20
CA LYS A 25 38.05 10.19 26.34
C LYS A 25 39.37 10.20 27.12
N MET A 26 39.48 11.04 28.15
CA MET A 26 40.68 11.17 28.99
C MET A 26 40.80 10.04 30.04
N ALA A 27 39.68 9.39 30.40
CA ALA A 27 39.63 8.40 31.48
C ALA A 27 39.90 6.93 31.04
N LYS A 28 40.61 6.70 29.92
CA LYS A 28 40.91 5.35 29.35
C LYS A 28 39.69 4.49 28.96
N GLY A 29 38.47 5.02 28.91
CA GLY A 29 37.27 4.27 28.53
C GLY A 29 36.88 4.49 27.07
N LYS A 30 36.98 3.47 26.22
CA LYS A 30 36.14 3.35 25.02
C LYS A 30 35.38 2.05 25.19
N ALA A 31 34.33 2.03 26.01
CA ALA A 31 33.46 0.87 26.27
C ALA A 31 32.77 0.28 25.01
N GLY A 32 33.17 0.66 23.80
CA GLY A 32 32.56 0.26 22.54
C GLY A 32 31.23 0.96 22.25
N LEU A 33 30.68 1.72 23.20
CA LEU A 33 29.32 2.27 23.12
C LEU A 33 29.11 3.17 21.90
N SER A 34 30.04 4.09 21.61
CA SER A 34 29.96 4.91 20.38
C SER A 34 29.92 4.07 19.09
N LYS A 35 30.68 2.97 19.04
CA LYS A 35 30.68 2.07 17.87
C LYS A 35 29.35 1.33 17.76
N SER A 36 28.82 0.81 18.86
CA SER A 36 27.54 0.11 18.88
C SER A 36 26.35 1.03 18.52
N LEU A 37 26.35 2.28 19.00
CA LEU A 37 25.33 3.28 18.63
C LEU A 37 25.36 3.58 17.13
N ARG A 38 26.54 3.84 16.55
CA ARG A 38 26.70 4.04 15.10
C ARG A 38 26.23 2.83 14.30
N GLN A 39 26.57 1.63 14.75
CA GLN A 39 26.17 0.40 14.06
C GLN A 39 24.64 0.20 14.08
N ALA A 40 23.99 0.49 15.21
CA ALA A 40 22.54 0.42 15.32
C ALA A 40 21.84 1.46 14.45
N GLU A 41 22.33 2.70 14.44
CA GLU A 41 21.79 3.78 13.61
C GLU A 41 21.96 3.49 12.11
N GLN A 42 23.14 3.01 11.69
CA GLN A 42 23.38 2.56 10.32
C GLN A 42 22.48 1.38 9.93
N SER A 43 22.27 0.42 10.83
CA SER A 43 21.38 -0.71 10.58
C SER A 43 19.93 -0.24 10.41
N TYR A 44 19.47 0.69 11.23
CA TYR A 44 18.14 1.29 11.11
C TYR A 44 17.94 1.97 9.75
N ASN A 45 18.93 2.76 9.31
CA ASN A 45 18.88 3.47 8.04
C ASN A 45 18.98 2.56 6.80
N LYS A 46 19.46 1.32 6.96
CA LYS A 46 19.50 0.31 5.89
C LYS A 46 18.17 -0.42 5.70
N VAL A 47 17.26 -0.35 6.65
CA VAL A 47 15.94 -0.96 6.53
C VAL A 47 15.12 -0.17 5.51
N ASP A 48 14.66 -0.84 4.45
CA ASP A 48 13.73 -0.22 3.50
C ASP A 48 12.33 -0.23 4.09
N TRP A 49 12.02 0.80 4.87
CA TRP A 49 10.72 0.97 5.53
C TRP A 49 9.54 1.08 4.54
N LYS A 50 9.78 1.33 3.24
CA LYS A 50 8.71 1.34 2.23
C LYS A 50 8.25 -0.06 1.86
N MET A 51 9.09 -1.07 2.03
CA MET A 51 8.73 -2.48 1.84
C MET A 51 7.70 -2.97 2.88
N PHE A 52 7.39 -2.16 3.89
CA PHE A 52 6.45 -2.48 4.97
C PHE A 52 5.03 -1.96 4.72
N GLN A 53 4.74 -1.39 3.54
CA GLN A 53 3.42 -0.88 3.17
C GLN A 53 2.67 -1.91 2.29
N PRO A 54 1.64 -2.62 2.82
CA PRO A 54 0.88 -3.60 2.04
C PRO A 54 0.22 -2.99 0.81
N MET A 55 -0.23 -1.74 0.92
CA MET A 55 -0.84 -1.01 -0.20
C MET A 55 0.13 -0.87 -1.37
N ASP A 56 1.38 -0.46 -1.12
CA ASP A 56 2.35 -0.27 -2.19
C ASP A 56 2.83 -1.59 -2.80
N GLN A 57 3.03 -2.60 -1.95
CA GLN A 57 3.51 -3.93 -2.34
C GLN A 57 2.45 -4.74 -3.09
N CYS A 58 1.19 -4.58 -2.70
CA CYS A 58 0.08 -5.40 -3.20
C CYS A 58 -0.91 -4.62 -4.06
N LYS A 59 -0.61 -3.37 -4.48
CA LYS A 59 -1.48 -2.58 -5.38
C LYS A 59 -1.78 -3.26 -6.71
N THR A 60 -0.91 -4.17 -7.15
CA THR A 60 -1.06 -4.91 -8.41
C THR A 60 -1.53 -6.35 -8.23
N CYS A 61 -1.58 -6.87 -7.00
CA CYS A 61 -1.98 -8.24 -6.73
C CYS A 61 -3.50 -8.35 -6.91
N MET A 62 -3.97 -8.94 -8.01
CA MET A 62 -5.40 -9.10 -8.29
C MET A 62 -5.92 -10.51 -8.01
N TYR A 63 -5.05 -11.48 -7.75
CA TYR A 63 -5.42 -12.83 -7.32
C TYR A 63 -4.86 -13.15 -5.93
N ALA A 64 -5.47 -14.14 -5.26
CA ALA A 64 -5.03 -14.59 -3.94
C ALA A 64 -3.58 -15.11 -3.99
N ALA A 65 -3.21 -15.87 -5.03
CA ALA A 65 -1.85 -16.40 -5.17
C ALA A 65 -0.78 -15.29 -5.24
N ASP A 66 -0.98 -14.28 -6.10
CA ASP A 66 -0.05 -13.13 -6.21
C ASP A 66 0.05 -12.35 -4.90
N TYR A 67 -1.08 -12.25 -4.20
CA TYR A 67 -1.16 -11.59 -2.91
C TYR A 67 -0.37 -12.34 -1.84
N GLU A 68 -0.60 -13.64 -1.69
CA GLU A 68 0.10 -14.49 -0.73
C GLU A 68 1.61 -14.57 -1.02
N ALA A 69 2.00 -14.63 -2.29
CA ALA A 69 3.40 -14.59 -2.70
C ALA A 69 4.08 -13.28 -2.25
N LYS A 70 3.44 -12.12 -2.51
CA LYS A 70 3.97 -10.81 -2.09
C LYS A 70 3.93 -10.61 -0.59
N LYS A 71 2.90 -11.09 0.10
CA LYS A 71 2.81 -11.11 1.56
C LYS A 71 3.98 -11.91 2.15
N LYS A 72 4.25 -13.11 1.63
CA LYS A 72 5.34 -13.98 2.09
C LYS A 72 6.72 -13.35 1.87
N GLU A 73 6.95 -12.77 0.69
CA GLU A 73 8.19 -12.06 0.36
C GLU A 73 8.43 -10.90 1.35
N ALA A 74 7.40 -10.09 1.58
CA ALA A 74 7.47 -8.96 2.49
C ALA A 74 7.72 -9.39 3.93
N ILE A 75 6.93 -10.35 4.47
CA ILE A 75 7.12 -10.86 5.84
C ILE A 75 8.52 -11.46 6.02
N THR A 76 9.04 -12.15 5.02
CA THR A 76 10.41 -12.69 5.05
C THR A 76 11.43 -11.56 5.17
N TYR A 77 11.33 -10.54 4.30
CA TYR A 77 12.18 -9.36 4.37
C TYR A 77 12.09 -8.65 5.72
N HIS A 78 10.87 -8.46 6.24
CA HIS A 78 10.63 -7.78 7.52
C HIS A 78 11.25 -8.53 8.68
N THR A 79 11.05 -9.85 8.74
CA THR A 79 11.61 -10.72 9.79
C THR A 79 13.13 -10.65 9.79
N VAL A 80 13.76 -10.68 8.61
CA VAL A 80 15.23 -10.63 8.49
C VAL A 80 15.76 -9.24 8.81
N ALA A 81 15.22 -8.18 8.20
CA ALA A 81 15.71 -6.81 8.36
C ALA A 81 15.48 -6.29 9.79
N VAL A 82 14.25 -6.38 10.31
CA VAL A 82 13.93 -5.91 11.66
C VAL A 82 14.52 -6.84 12.72
N GLY A 83 14.56 -8.15 12.48
CA GLY A 83 15.25 -9.09 13.37
C GLY A 83 16.75 -8.82 13.48
N THR A 84 17.40 -8.43 12.38
CA THR A 84 18.82 -8.02 12.38
C THR A 84 19.00 -6.72 13.16
N LEU A 85 18.15 -5.72 12.92
CA LEU A 85 18.16 -4.46 13.67
C LEU A 85 17.94 -4.71 15.18
N TYR A 86 16.98 -5.55 15.55
CA TYR A 86 16.67 -5.91 16.93
C TYR A 86 17.90 -6.48 17.65
N LYS A 87 18.61 -7.41 16.98
CA LYS A 87 19.85 -8.00 17.51
C LYS A 87 20.94 -6.94 17.69
N ILE A 88 21.16 -6.09 16.68
CA ILE A 88 22.19 -5.04 16.72
C ILE A 88 21.91 -4.02 17.83
N VAL A 89 20.65 -3.60 18.01
CA VAL A 89 20.25 -2.72 19.11
C VAL A 89 20.51 -3.39 20.47
N GLY A 90 20.25 -4.69 20.59
CA GLY A 90 20.54 -5.46 21.81
C GLY A 90 22.03 -5.49 22.19
N LEU A 91 22.94 -5.39 21.21
CA LEU A 91 24.39 -5.35 21.46
C LEU A 91 24.86 -4.06 22.14
N ILE A 92 24.00 -3.04 22.30
CA ILE A 92 24.30 -1.80 23.03
C ILE A 92 24.33 -2.04 24.56
N ASP A 93 23.58 -3.03 25.08
CA ASP A 93 23.45 -3.26 26.52
C ASP A 93 24.78 -3.60 27.21
N GLY A 94 25.62 -4.42 26.57
CA GLY A 94 26.96 -4.78 27.06
C GLY A 94 27.88 -3.56 27.22
N PRO A 95 28.11 -2.77 26.16
CA PRO A 95 28.81 -1.48 26.21
C PRO A 95 28.28 -0.52 27.29
N CYS A 96 26.96 -0.42 27.47
CA CYS A 96 26.39 0.40 28.55
C CYS A 96 26.80 -0.10 29.94
N LYS A 97 26.76 -1.43 30.18
CA LYS A 97 27.19 -2.01 31.47
C LYS A 97 28.67 -1.75 31.76
N ILE A 98 29.53 -1.88 30.75
CA ILE A 98 30.97 -1.60 30.86
C ILE A 98 31.17 -0.11 31.18
N ALA A 99 30.55 0.79 30.40
CA ALA A 99 30.66 2.23 30.61
C ALA A 99 30.17 2.65 32.01
N ILE A 100 29.03 2.11 32.49
CA ILE A 100 28.52 2.39 33.84
C ILE A 100 29.53 1.96 34.91
N LYS A 101 30.20 0.81 34.74
CA LYS A 101 31.21 0.33 35.69
C LYS A 101 32.43 1.25 35.70
N GLU A 102 32.99 1.56 34.53
CA GLU A 102 34.15 2.46 34.38
C GLU A 102 33.89 3.85 34.97
N ILE A 103 32.67 4.40 34.75
CA ILE A 103 32.29 5.71 35.30
C ILE A 103 32.19 5.67 36.83
N LYS A 104 31.72 4.57 37.42
CA LYS A 104 31.67 4.43 38.89
C LYS A 104 33.07 4.40 39.52
N GLU A 105 34.02 3.79 38.83
CA GLU A 105 35.39 3.61 39.32
C GLU A 105 36.25 4.88 39.12
N SER A 106 35.84 5.77 38.22
CA SER A 106 36.53 7.03 37.95
C SER A 106 36.09 8.16 38.88
N ARG A 107 37.07 8.83 39.51
CA ARG A 107 36.85 10.08 40.26
C ARG A 107 36.70 11.31 39.36
N LEU A 108 37.04 11.19 38.08
CA LEU A 108 37.10 12.31 37.12
C LEU A 108 35.85 12.45 36.26
N ILE A 109 35.01 11.42 36.20
CA ILE A 109 33.81 11.44 35.36
C ILE A 109 32.58 11.82 36.20
N PRO A 110 31.77 12.82 35.76
CA PRO A 110 30.57 13.23 36.48
C PRO A 110 29.52 12.11 36.67
N LYS A 111 28.76 12.17 37.77
CA LYS A 111 27.63 11.25 38.01
C LYS A 111 26.53 11.38 36.96
N SER A 112 26.30 12.58 36.41
CA SER A 112 25.33 12.83 35.34
C SER A 112 25.61 12.01 34.08
N THR A 113 26.89 11.72 33.80
CA THR A 113 27.32 10.86 32.70
C THR A 113 26.86 9.41 32.90
N ARG A 114 26.93 8.90 34.14
CA ARG A 114 26.41 7.56 34.48
C ARG A 114 24.90 7.49 34.32
N GLU A 115 24.17 8.52 34.75
CA GLU A 115 22.72 8.61 34.60
C GLU A 115 22.31 8.64 33.13
N HIS A 116 23.06 9.35 32.30
CA HIS A 116 22.86 9.37 30.86
C HIS A 116 23.03 7.97 30.23
N VAL A 117 24.11 7.24 30.56
CA VAL A 117 24.30 5.85 30.08
C VAL A 117 23.16 4.92 30.53
N ALA A 118 22.66 5.09 31.75
CA ALA A 118 21.51 4.34 32.23
C ALA A 118 20.23 4.67 31.44
N LYS A 119 20.03 5.92 31.01
CA LYS A 119 18.94 6.31 30.10
C LYS A 119 19.08 5.65 28.74
N ILE A 120 20.28 5.62 28.15
CA ILE A 120 20.56 4.90 26.90
C ILE A 120 20.17 3.42 27.05
N GLN A 121 20.63 2.76 28.12
CA GLN A 121 20.33 1.35 28.38
C GLN A 121 18.82 1.08 28.52
N ALA A 122 18.08 1.98 29.18
CA ALA A 122 16.64 1.89 29.28
C ALA A 122 15.96 2.08 27.91
N GLU A 123 16.45 2.99 27.08
CA GLU A 123 15.90 3.28 25.76
C GLU A 123 16.13 2.12 24.77
N VAL A 124 17.26 1.40 24.87
CA VAL A 124 17.52 0.15 24.13
C VAL A 124 16.35 -0.83 24.32
N LYS A 125 15.97 -1.10 25.57
CA LYS A 125 14.88 -2.03 25.90
C LYS A 125 13.53 -1.54 25.39
N LYS A 126 13.25 -0.24 25.48
CA LYS A 126 12.01 0.34 24.95
C LYS A 126 11.95 0.21 23.43
N PHE A 127 13.05 0.49 22.75
CA PHE A 127 13.11 0.42 21.29
C PHE A 127 13.00 -1.01 20.80
N GLN A 128 13.66 -1.97 21.45
CA GLN A 128 13.48 -3.41 21.17
C GLN A 128 12.02 -3.84 21.28
N LYS A 129 11.31 -3.43 22.33
CA LYS A 129 9.86 -3.69 22.47
C LYS A 129 9.03 -3.06 21.35
N ARG A 130 9.41 -1.87 20.86
CA ARG A 130 8.73 -1.23 19.72
C ARG A 130 8.96 -2.03 18.43
N LEU A 131 10.18 -2.52 18.19
CA LEU A 131 10.52 -3.37 17.04
C LEU A 131 9.76 -4.70 17.08
N GLU A 132 9.67 -5.35 18.24
CA GLU A 132 8.87 -6.58 18.44
C GLU A 132 7.39 -6.36 18.12
N ARG A 133 6.79 -5.29 18.67
CA ARG A 133 5.38 -4.97 18.39
C ARG A 133 5.15 -4.69 16.92
N PHE A 134 6.10 -4.01 16.27
CA PHE A 134 6.02 -3.71 14.85
C PHE A 134 6.04 -4.99 13.98
N LEU A 135 6.89 -5.97 14.33
CA LEU A 135 6.92 -7.29 13.69
C LEU A 135 5.61 -8.06 13.83
N ILE A 136 4.92 -7.94 14.97
CA ILE A 136 3.62 -8.59 15.17
C ILE A 136 2.52 -7.87 14.37
N GLN A 137 2.56 -6.54 14.32
CA GLN A 137 1.52 -5.74 13.69
C GLN A 137 1.48 -5.91 12.17
N ILE A 138 2.60 -6.21 11.52
CA ILE A 138 2.66 -6.27 10.05
C ILE A 138 1.78 -7.37 9.45
N ASP A 139 1.75 -8.56 10.05
CA ASP A 139 0.92 -9.65 9.55
C ASP A 139 -0.58 -9.31 9.66
N LYS A 140 -0.95 -8.59 10.71
CA LYS A 140 -2.31 -8.06 10.88
C LYS A 140 -2.65 -7.03 9.81
N ASP A 141 -1.72 -6.17 9.42
CA ASP A 141 -1.97 -5.17 8.37
C ASP A 141 -2.12 -5.79 6.98
N TYR A 142 -1.32 -6.81 6.66
CA TYR A 142 -1.55 -7.61 5.46
C TYR A 142 -2.91 -8.31 5.53
N THR A 143 -3.30 -8.87 6.66
CA THR A 143 -4.63 -9.49 6.78
C THR A 143 -5.78 -8.48 6.57
N ASN A 144 -5.68 -7.28 7.16
CA ASN A 144 -6.66 -6.22 6.99
C ASN A 144 -6.72 -5.71 5.54
N TYR A 145 -5.57 -5.55 4.89
CA TYR A 145 -5.51 -5.13 3.49
C TYR A 145 -6.13 -6.18 2.55
N ALA A 146 -5.89 -7.48 2.80
CA ALA A 146 -6.51 -8.56 2.04
C ALA A 146 -8.05 -8.48 2.07
N ALA A 147 -8.63 -8.27 3.26
CA ALA A 147 -10.07 -8.13 3.44
C ALA A 147 -10.64 -6.91 2.70
N SER A 148 -9.97 -5.75 2.81
CA SER A 148 -10.39 -4.51 2.14
C SER A 148 -10.32 -4.62 0.60
N ARG A 149 -9.27 -5.26 0.09
CA ARG A 149 -9.11 -5.56 -1.33
C ARG A 149 -10.23 -6.48 -1.83
N LEU A 150 -10.50 -7.58 -1.15
CA LEU A 150 -11.58 -8.52 -1.52
C LEU A 150 -12.94 -7.83 -1.51
N LYS A 151 -13.23 -7.02 -0.49
CA LYS A 151 -14.45 -6.21 -0.44
C LYS A 151 -14.58 -5.30 -1.66
N SER A 152 -13.49 -4.61 -2.04
CA SER A 152 -13.48 -3.71 -3.20
C SER A 152 -13.71 -4.46 -4.52
N LEU A 153 -13.06 -5.62 -4.69
CA LEU A 153 -13.27 -6.48 -5.87
C LEU A 153 -14.71 -7.01 -5.94
N ASN A 154 -15.28 -7.43 -4.81
CA ASN A 154 -16.66 -7.90 -4.75
C ASN A 154 -17.68 -6.80 -5.07
N VAL A 155 -17.45 -5.57 -4.57
CA VAL A 155 -18.28 -4.40 -4.90
C VAL A 155 -18.19 -4.10 -6.39
N ALA A 156 -16.98 -4.03 -6.97
CA ALA A 156 -16.79 -3.78 -8.40
C ALA A 156 -17.45 -4.89 -9.26
N GLY A 157 -17.34 -6.15 -8.84
CA GLY A 157 -17.98 -7.28 -9.50
C GLY A 157 -19.51 -7.23 -9.42
N GLY A 158 -20.06 -6.86 -8.27
CA GLY A 158 -21.50 -6.65 -8.07
C GLY A 158 -22.04 -5.51 -8.94
N ILE A 159 -21.31 -4.39 -9.03
CA ILE A 159 -21.65 -3.27 -9.92
C ILE A 159 -21.63 -3.72 -11.38
N LEU A 160 -20.58 -4.42 -11.84
CA LEU A 160 -20.53 -4.96 -13.19
C LEU A 160 -21.71 -5.88 -13.50
N LYS A 161 -22.06 -6.81 -12.60
CA LYS A 161 -23.21 -7.70 -12.76
C LYS A 161 -24.54 -6.93 -12.84
N SER A 162 -24.71 -5.92 -12.00
CA SER A 162 -25.91 -5.06 -11.99
C SER A 162 -26.07 -4.29 -13.30
N TYR A 163 -24.98 -3.76 -13.85
CA TYR A 163 -25.03 -3.13 -15.17
C TYR A 163 -25.26 -4.16 -16.28
N VAL A 164 -24.60 -5.32 -16.24
CA VAL A 164 -24.77 -6.39 -17.23
C VAL A 164 -26.23 -6.87 -17.32
N SER A 165 -26.93 -7.01 -16.19
CA SER A 165 -28.31 -7.49 -16.17
C SER A 165 -29.30 -6.50 -16.76
N LYS A 166 -29.00 -5.20 -16.72
CA LYS A 166 -29.90 -4.12 -17.18
C LYS A 166 -29.54 -3.58 -18.57
N PHE A 167 -28.29 -3.76 -19.01
CA PHE A 167 -27.76 -3.05 -20.18
C PHE A 167 -28.52 -3.34 -21.48
N ASP A 168 -28.89 -4.59 -21.76
CA ASP A 168 -29.60 -4.93 -23.00
C ASP A 168 -30.97 -4.24 -23.10
N ALA A 169 -31.73 -4.25 -21.99
CA ALA A 169 -33.01 -3.56 -21.92
C ALA A 169 -32.84 -2.04 -22.02
N ALA A 170 -31.86 -1.48 -21.33
CA ALA A 170 -31.54 -0.06 -21.38
C ALA A 170 -31.09 0.39 -22.78
N LEU A 171 -30.27 -0.42 -23.46
CA LEU A 171 -29.80 -0.14 -24.82
C LEU A 171 -30.98 -0.14 -25.81
N LYS A 172 -31.88 -1.14 -25.73
CA LYS A 172 -33.09 -1.20 -26.55
C LYS A 172 -34.01 0.00 -26.29
N LYS A 173 -34.15 0.40 -25.03
CA LYS A 173 -34.93 1.60 -24.64
C LYS A 173 -34.33 2.87 -25.25
N MET A 174 -33.00 3.06 -25.11
CA MET A 174 -32.28 4.20 -25.68
C MET A 174 -32.48 4.31 -27.19
N VAL A 175 -32.30 3.20 -27.93
CA VAL A 175 -32.49 3.20 -29.41
C VAL A 175 -33.94 3.54 -29.78
N LYS A 176 -34.92 3.02 -29.04
CA LYS A 176 -36.35 3.30 -29.26
C LYS A 176 -36.72 4.74 -28.92
N GLU A 177 -36.10 5.35 -27.92
CA GLU A 177 -36.32 6.76 -27.56
C GLU A 177 -35.69 7.68 -28.60
N ALA A 178 -34.44 7.42 -28.98
CA ALA A 178 -33.75 8.20 -30.00
C ALA A 178 -34.47 8.16 -31.37
N SER A 179 -35.09 7.03 -31.74
CA SER A 179 -35.82 6.94 -33.02
C SER A 179 -37.13 7.74 -33.06
N LYS A 180 -37.68 8.12 -31.90
CA LYS A 180 -38.87 8.98 -31.81
C LYS A 180 -38.55 10.46 -31.91
N GLU A 181 -37.31 10.84 -31.66
CA GLU A 181 -36.87 12.23 -31.70
C GLU A 181 -36.67 12.71 -33.14
N LYS A 182 -37.20 13.90 -33.44
CA LYS A 182 -37.04 14.54 -34.76
C LYS A 182 -35.79 15.41 -34.84
N GLU A 183 -35.41 16.03 -33.72
CA GLU A 183 -34.25 16.92 -33.65
C GLU A 183 -32.98 16.16 -33.33
N GLU A 184 -31.92 16.47 -34.06
CA GLU A 184 -30.63 15.79 -33.97
C GLU A 184 -29.98 15.93 -32.57
N ALA A 185 -30.06 17.12 -31.99
CA ALA A 185 -29.57 17.38 -30.64
C ALA A 185 -30.27 16.51 -29.58
N LYS A 186 -31.57 16.27 -29.72
CA LYS A 186 -32.34 15.43 -28.80
C LYS A 186 -31.95 13.96 -28.90
N LYS A 187 -31.71 13.45 -30.12
CA LYS A 187 -31.19 12.08 -30.33
C LYS A 187 -29.85 11.86 -29.63
N ILE A 188 -28.92 12.81 -29.79
CA ILE A 188 -27.61 12.75 -29.16
C ILE A 188 -27.74 12.84 -27.64
N SER A 189 -28.64 13.68 -27.11
CA SER A 189 -28.90 13.80 -25.67
C SER A 189 -29.44 12.51 -25.04
N VAL A 190 -30.31 11.77 -25.76
CA VAL A 190 -30.80 10.45 -25.31
C VAL A 190 -29.64 9.46 -25.20
N TYR A 191 -28.75 9.42 -26.19
CA TYR A 191 -27.54 8.60 -26.13
C TYR A 191 -26.62 9.03 -24.98
N ASP A 192 -26.40 10.33 -24.79
CA ASP A 192 -25.49 10.84 -23.76
C ASP A 192 -25.96 10.50 -22.34
N SER A 193 -27.27 10.53 -22.11
CA SER A 193 -27.89 10.08 -20.85
C SER A 193 -27.60 8.59 -20.61
N PHE A 194 -27.84 7.75 -21.62
CA PHE A 194 -27.50 6.32 -21.55
C PHE A 194 -26.00 6.08 -21.32
N ARG A 195 -25.13 6.81 -22.01
CA ARG A 195 -23.67 6.74 -21.85
C ARG A 195 -23.26 7.07 -20.42
N THR A 196 -23.81 8.15 -19.88
CA THR A 196 -23.47 8.64 -18.54
C THR A 196 -23.90 7.67 -17.45
N GLU A 197 -25.05 7.01 -17.61
CA GLU A 197 -25.56 6.05 -16.62
C GLU A 197 -24.90 4.66 -16.76
N TYR A 198 -24.86 4.09 -17.97
CA TYR A 198 -24.52 2.69 -18.19
C TYR A 198 -23.09 2.47 -18.70
N ILE A 199 -22.64 3.25 -19.69
CA ILE A 199 -21.29 3.09 -20.28
C ILE A 199 -20.21 3.54 -19.28
N ARG A 200 -20.41 4.67 -18.60
CA ARG A 200 -19.52 5.11 -17.50
C ARG A 200 -19.53 4.12 -16.32
N GLY A 201 -20.66 3.49 -16.04
CA GLY A 201 -20.76 2.42 -15.04
C GLY A 201 -19.80 1.25 -15.30
N PHE A 202 -19.71 0.79 -16.54
CA PHE A 202 -18.72 -0.21 -16.93
C PHE A 202 -17.29 0.35 -16.89
N ALA A 203 -17.06 1.55 -17.41
CA ALA A 203 -15.73 2.16 -17.47
C ALA A 203 -15.11 2.43 -16.10
N THR A 204 -15.92 2.63 -15.05
CA THR A 204 -15.46 2.83 -13.67
C THR A 204 -15.15 1.51 -12.96
N SER A 205 -15.87 0.44 -13.29
CA SER A 205 -15.74 -0.86 -12.59
C SER A 205 -14.72 -1.79 -13.25
N LEU A 206 -14.57 -1.75 -14.59
CA LEU A 206 -13.60 -2.57 -15.33
C LEU A 206 -12.12 -2.38 -14.93
N PRO A 207 -11.63 -1.18 -14.58
CA PRO A 207 -10.25 -0.99 -14.16
C PRO A 207 -9.82 -1.84 -12.95
N PHE A 208 -10.76 -2.27 -12.11
CA PHE A 208 -10.49 -3.19 -10.99
C PHE A 208 -10.08 -4.60 -11.47
N PHE A 209 -10.38 -4.95 -12.73
CA PHE A 209 -10.07 -6.23 -13.36
C PHE A 209 -8.98 -6.12 -14.43
N ARG A 210 -8.34 -4.96 -14.59
CA ARG A 210 -7.38 -4.66 -15.69
C ARG A 210 -6.14 -5.57 -15.79
N LYS A 211 -5.83 -6.33 -14.75
CA LYS A 211 -4.72 -7.27 -14.72
C LYS A 211 -5.14 -8.68 -15.13
N ASP A 212 -6.43 -8.97 -15.17
CA ASP A 212 -6.97 -10.15 -15.82
C ASP A 212 -6.83 -9.97 -17.34
N SER A 213 -6.13 -10.90 -17.99
CA SER A 213 -5.88 -10.86 -19.44
C SER A 213 -7.16 -10.79 -20.25
N ASP A 214 -8.24 -11.38 -19.73
CA ASP A 214 -9.50 -11.52 -20.44
C ASP A 214 -10.31 -10.21 -20.36
N PHE A 215 -10.20 -9.46 -19.25
CA PHE A 215 -10.83 -8.14 -19.10
C PHE A 215 -10.02 -7.00 -19.73
N LYS A 216 -8.70 -7.17 -19.94
CA LYS A 216 -7.82 -6.12 -20.46
C LYS A 216 -8.31 -5.48 -21.78
N PRO A 217 -8.77 -6.24 -22.80
CA PRO A 217 -9.32 -5.64 -24.03
C PRO A 217 -10.58 -4.81 -23.76
N ALA A 218 -11.45 -5.26 -22.84
CA ALA A 218 -12.68 -4.56 -22.49
C ALA A 218 -12.37 -3.22 -21.81
N VAL A 219 -11.40 -3.16 -20.90
CA VAL A 219 -11.04 -1.92 -20.17
C VAL A 219 -10.77 -0.76 -21.12
N SER A 220 -9.98 -0.97 -22.18
CA SER A 220 -9.62 0.10 -23.10
C SER A 220 -10.82 0.60 -23.89
N TRP A 221 -11.63 -0.31 -24.42
CA TRP A 221 -12.76 0.05 -25.26
C TRP A 221 -13.83 0.81 -24.46
N TRP A 222 -14.24 0.28 -23.30
CA TRP A 222 -15.26 0.91 -22.46
C TRP A 222 -14.80 2.25 -21.89
N LYS A 223 -13.50 2.41 -21.61
CA LYS A 223 -12.93 3.71 -21.22
C LYS A 223 -13.12 4.75 -22.33
N THR A 224 -12.81 4.41 -23.57
CA THR A 224 -13.00 5.32 -24.71
C THR A 224 -14.47 5.62 -24.96
N ALA A 225 -15.34 4.60 -24.93
CA ALA A 225 -16.79 4.78 -25.11
C ALA A 225 -17.43 5.68 -24.05
N ALA A 226 -16.87 5.71 -22.84
CA ALA A 226 -17.33 6.54 -21.74
C ALA A 226 -16.88 8.01 -21.81
N GLN A 227 -15.94 8.36 -22.70
CA GLN A 227 -15.50 9.74 -22.91
C GLN A 227 -16.48 10.52 -23.78
N ASP A 228 -16.39 11.85 -23.80
CA ASP A 228 -17.30 12.69 -24.59
C ASP A 228 -17.05 12.53 -26.10
N SER A 229 -15.81 12.22 -26.49
CA SER A 229 -15.46 11.73 -27.84
C SER A 229 -16.18 10.41 -28.20
N GLY A 230 -16.69 9.69 -27.21
CA GLY A 230 -17.53 8.52 -27.35
C GLY A 230 -18.97 8.80 -27.79
N ASN A 231 -19.44 10.05 -27.76
CA ASN A 231 -20.77 10.41 -28.26
C ASN A 231 -20.87 10.34 -29.80
N PRO A 232 -22.03 9.98 -30.37
CA PRO A 232 -22.26 10.09 -31.81
C PRO A 232 -22.22 11.57 -32.23
N LYS A 233 -21.63 11.86 -33.40
CA LYS A 233 -21.61 13.22 -33.96
C LYS A 233 -22.90 13.57 -34.70
N SER A 234 -23.66 12.56 -35.07
CA SER A 234 -24.97 12.66 -35.71
C SER A 234 -25.81 11.42 -35.41
N GLY A 235 -27.11 11.51 -35.63
CA GLY A 235 -28.08 10.45 -35.38
C GLY A 235 -27.92 9.29 -36.33
N ALA A 236 -27.38 9.55 -37.53
CA ALA A 236 -26.96 8.50 -38.45
C ALA A 236 -25.84 7.62 -37.86
N GLU A 237 -24.97 8.18 -36.99
CA GLU A 237 -23.95 7.40 -36.30
C GLU A 237 -24.48 6.61 -35.09
N LEU A 238 -25.66 6.98 -34.56
CA LEU A 238 -26.23 6.37 -33.35
C LEU A 238 -26.47 4.87 -33.54
N ASP A 239 -27.07 4.47 -34.67
CA ASP A 239 -27.34 3.07 -34.96
C ASP A 239 -26.05 2.24 -35.06
N LYS A 240 -25.01 2.80 -35.67
CA LYS A 240 -23.69 2.16 -35.75
C LYS A 240 -23.09 1.99 -34.36
N LYS A 241 -23.13 3.03 -33.52
CA LYS A 241 -22.63 2.97 -32.14
C LYS A 241 -23.44 2.02 -31.27
N ALA A 242 -24.76 1.97 -31.43
CA ALA A 242 -25.62 1.04 -30.71
C ALA A 242 -25.31 -0.42 -31.06
N LYS A 243 -25.07 -0.73 -32.35
CA LYS A 243 -24.61 -2.06 -32.79
C LYS A 243 -23.23 -2.42 -32.23
N GLU A 244 -22.29 -1.47 -32.23
CA GLU A 244 -20.96 -1.68 -31.65
C GLU A 244 -21.05 -1.95 -30.14
N LEU A 245 -21.84 -1.15 -29.41
CA LEU A 245 -22.14 -1.35 -27.99
C LEU A 245 -22.74 -2.72 -27.71
N ALA A 246 -23.73 -3.15 -28.49
CA ALA A 246 -24.35 -4.47 -28.34
C ALA A 246 -23.32 -5.60 -28.51
N ASN A 247 -22.41 -5.48 -29.47
CA ASN A 247 -21.37 -6.47 -29.72
C ASN A 247 -20.34 -6.51 -28.59
N GLN A 248 -19.88 -5.36 -28.10
CA GLN A 248 -18.92 -5.29 -27.00
C GLN A 248 -19.55 -5.70 -25.67
N PHE A 249 -20.83 -5.38 -25.47
CA PHE A 249 -21.62 -5.85 -24.35
C PHE A 249 -21.74 -7.37 -24.33
N LYS A 250 -22.04 -8.03 -25.45
CA LYS A 250 -22.10 -9.50 -25.50
C LYS A 250 -20.78 -10.15 -25.06
N LYS A 251 -19.64 -9.62 -25.55
CA LYS A 251 -18.31 -10.07 -25.12
C LYS A 251 -18.10 -9.88 -23.61
N LEU A 252 -18.40 -8.69 -23.10
CA LEU A 252 -18.26 -8.38 -21.68
C LEU A 252 -19.17 -9.26 -20.81
N LYS A 253 -20.42 -9.46 -21.22
CA LYS A 253 -21.40 -10.29 -20.50
C LYS A 253 -20.89 -11.72 -20.34
N VAL A 254 -20.38 -12.34 -21.41
CA VAL A 254 -19.78 -13.69 -21.34
C VAL A 254 -18.62 -13.72 -20.34
N LEU A 255 -17.74 -12.72 -20.37
CA LEU A 255 -16.62 -12.63 -19.43
C LEU A 255 -17.09 -12.52 -17.98
N VAL A 256 -18.04 -11.62 -17.70
CA VAL A 256 -18.62 -11.42 -16.36
C VAL A 256 -19.33 -12.69 -15.87
N ASP A 257 -20.17 -13.30 -16.71
CA ASP A 257 -20.93 -14.51 -16.38
C ASP A 257 -20.01 -15.73 -16.13
N THR A 258 -18.83 -15.76 -16.76
CA THR A 258 -17.86 -16.86 -16.63
C THR A 258 -16.89 -16.67 -15.47
N LYS A 259 -16.34 -15.46 -15.32
CA LYS A 259 -15.21 -15.19 -14.41
C LYS A 259 -15.62 -14.65 -13.05
N LEU A 260 -16.78 -14.02 -12.95
CA LEU A 260 -17.28 -13.46 -11.70
C LEU A 260 -18.37 -14.35 -11.08
N LYS A 261 -18.42 -15.65 -11.38
CA LYS A 261 -19.38 -16.58 -10.74
C LYS A 261 -19.23 -16.51 -9.22
N ALA A 262 -20.38 -16.40 -8.55
CA ALA A 262 -20.47 -16.48 -7.10
C ALA A 262 -20.10 -17.90 -6.65
#